data_AF-A0AAD4UFN0-F1
#
_entry.id   AF-A0AAD4UFN0-F1
#
_cell.length_a   1.000
_cell.length_b   1.000
_cell.length_c   1.000
_cell.angle_alpha   90.00
_cell.angle_beta   90.00
_cell.angle_gamma   90.00
#
_symmetry.space_group_name_H-M   'P 1'
#
loop_
_entity.id
_entity.type
_entity.pdbx_description
1 polymer ?
#
loop_
_entity_poly.entity_id
_entity_poly.type
_entity_poly.pdbx_seq_one_letter_code
_entity_poly.pdbx_strand_id
1 'polypeptide(L)'
;MVLREDGHHFPEAFRQASECLQLVFGVDVREVDRRKRIYTLVPTLGLACNGLVSDGHSMPKASLLVVVLGMILLEGNCAHEEIWETLNNMGVYPWREHYIYGDPREC
;
A
#
# COMPACT_ATOMS: atom_id res chain seq x y z
N MET A 1 -14.15 -9.13 -8.51
CA MET A 1 -14.19 -10.25 -9.47
C MET A 1 -13.01 -11.15 -9.14
N VAL A 2 -13.23 -12.22 -8.37
CA VAL A 2 -12.20 -13.24 -8.09
C VAL A 2 -11.97 -13.97 -9.42
N LEU A 3 -10.73 -14.00 -9.89
CA LEU A 3 -10.36 -14.52 -11.20
C LEU A 3 -10.94 -15.92 -11.40
N ARG A 4 -11.72 -16.06 -12.49
CA ARG A 4 -12.15 -17.37 -12.97
C ARG A 4 -10.93 -18.20 -13.31
N GLU A 5 -11.05 -19.50 -13.11
CA GLU A 5 -10.03 -20.54 -13.08
C GLU A 5 -9.22 -20.73 -14.37
N ASP A 6 -8.54 -19.69 -14.85
CA ASP A 6 -7.39 -19.87 -15.74
C ASP A 6 -6.17 -20.10 -14.84
N GLY A 7 -5.94 -21.35 -14.46
CA GLY A 7 -4.88 -21.76 -13.52
C GLY A 7 -3.46 -21.31 -13.89
N HIS A 8 -3.26 -20.83 -15.13
CA HIS A 8 -2.00 -20.25 -15.60
C HIS A 8 -1.83 -18.77 -15.24
N HIS A 9 -2.91 -18.00 -15.09
CA HIS A 9 -2.86 -16.57 -14.80
C HIS A 9 -2.96 -16.27 -13.30
N PHE A 10 -3.41 -17.23 -12.49
CA PHE A 10 -3.54 -17.05 -11.05
C PHE A 10 -2.23 -16.62 -10.35
N PRO A 11 -1.05 -17.19 -10.64
CA PRO A 11 0.19 -16.76 -9.99
C PRO A 11 0.53 -15.31 -10.27
N GLU A 12 0.37 -14.87 -11.51
CA GLU A 12 0.69 -13.51 -11.94
C GLU A 12 -0.32 -12.50 -11.37
N ALA A 13 -1.61 -12.81 -11.43
CA ALA A 13 -2.63 -11.95 -10.88
C ALA A 13 -2.57 -11.87 -9.34
N PHE A 14 -2.19 -12.97 -8.68
CA PHE A 14 -1.94 -12.99 -7.23
C PHE A 14 -0.70 -12.15 -6.87
N ARG A 15 0.37 -12.22 -7.67
CA ARG A 15 1.56 -11.36 -7.52
C ARG A 15 1.17 -9.89 -7.63
N GLN A 16 0.47 -9.50 -8.70
CA GLN A 16 0.00 -8.14 -8.92
C GLN A 16 -0.93 -7.66 -7.78
N ALA A 17 -1.86 -8.50 -7.33
CA ALA A 17 -2.74 -8.17 -6.22
C ALA A 17 -1.96 -7.97 -4.91
N SER A 18 -0.93 -8.79 -4.66
CA SER A 18 -0.08 -8.66 -3.48
C SER A 18 0.76 -7.39 -3.52
N GLU A 19 1.31 -7.03 -4.69
CA GLU A 19 2.03 -5.76 -4.89
C GLU A 19 1.12 -4.55 -4.68
N CYS A 20 -0.11 -4.60 -5.20
CA CYS A 20 -1.11 -3.56 -4.96
C CYS A 20 -1.47 -3.43 -3.47
N LEU A 21 -1.66 -4.55 -2.76
CA LEU A 21 -1.92 -4.54 -1.31
C LEU A 21 -0.77 -3.91 -0.53
N GLN A 22 0.48 -4.16 -0.94
CA GLN A 22 1.65 -3.57 -0.30
C GLN A 22 1.77 -2.08 -0.60
N LEU A 23 1.70 -1.67 -1.87
CA LEU A 23 1.98 -0.29 -2.28
C LEU A 23 0.82 0.67 -1.98
N VAL A 24 -0.42 0.23 -2.22
CA VAL A 24 -1.61 1.09 -2.08
C VAL A 24 -2.18 1.03 -0.67
N PHE A 25 -2.14 -0.15 -0.05
CA PHE A 25 -2.79 -0.38 1.24
C PHE A 25 -1.80 -0.63 2.38
N GLY A 26 -0.50 -0.80 2.12
CA GLY A 26 0.50 -0.95 3.18
C GLY A 26 0.30 -2.27 3.92
N VAL A 27 -0.12 -3.30 3.18
CA VAL A 27 -0.44 -4.63 3.68
C VAL A 27 0.39 -5.66 2.93
N ASP A 28 1.20 -6.41 3.67
CA ASP A 28 1.97 -7.54 3.14
C ASP A 28 1.13 -8.82 3.18
N VAL A 29 1.20 -9.60 2.09
CA VAL A 29 0.66 -10.96 2.03
C VAL A 29 1.75 -11.94 2.47
N ARG A 30 1.56 -12.62 3.61
CA ARG A 30 2.51 -13.60 4.15
C ARG A 30 1.97 -15.01 4.09
N GLU A 31 2.77 -15.95 3.58
CA GLU A 31 2.42 -17.36 3.56
C GLU A 31 2.58 -18.00 4.95
N VAL A 32 1.53 -18.68 5.42
CA VAL A 32 1.49 -19.35 6.73
C VAL A 32 1.57 -20.87 6.57
N ASP A 33 0.99 -21.42 5.50
CA ASP A 33 1.06 -22.85 5.18
C ASP A 33 1.20 -23.07 3.66
N ARG A 34 2.38 -23.54 3.25
CA ARG A 34 2.73 -23.86 1.86
C ARG A 34 1.90 -25.01 1.28
N ARG A 35 1.58 -26.02 2.08
CA ARG A 35 0.86 -27.22 1.61
C ARG A 35 -0.59 -26.90 1.31
N LYS A 36 -1.17 -26.02 2.11
CA LYS A 36 -2.57 -25.58 1.98
C LYS A 36 -2.74 -24.26 1.24
N ARG A 37 -1.64 -23.61 0.83
CA ARG A 37 -1.61 -22.26 0.24
C ARG A 37 -2.42 -21.25 1.06
N ILE A 38 -2.18 -21.24 2.37
CA ILE A 38 -2.83 -20.32 3.31
C ILE A 38 -1.93 -19.10 3.50
N TYR A 39 -2.52 -17.92 3.33
CA TYR A 39 -1.85 -16.63 3.48
C TYR A 39 -2.55 -15.79 4.56
N THR A 40 -1.81 -14.92 5.21
CA THR A 40 -2.29 -13.91 6.15
C THR A 40 -1.91 -12.52 5.67
N LEU A 41 -2.74 -11.54 6.00
CA LEU A 41 -2.51 -10.13 5.70
C LEU A 41 -1.95 -9.47 6.95
N VAL A 42 -0.78 -8.84 6.82
CA VAL A 42 -0.14 -8.13 7.94
C VAL A 42 0.21 -6.71 7.52
N PRO A 43 0.17 -5.73 8.44
CA PRO A 43 0.64 -4.39 8.14
C PRO A 43 2.13 -4.41 7.75
N THR A 44 2.46 -3.73 6.65
CA THR A 44 3.83 -3.59 6.17
C THR A 44 4.69 -2.88 7.23
N LEU A 45 5.93 -3.34 7.40
CA LEU A 45 6.88 -2.88 8.43
C LEU A 45 6.41 -3.04 9.89
N GLY A 46 5.35 -3.80 10.16
CA GLY A 46 4.79 -3.92 11.51
C GLY A 46 4.16 -2.62 12.02
N LEU A 47 3.87 -1.69 11.11
CA LEU A 47 3.15 -0.45 11.41
C LEU A 47 1.69 -0.82 11.67
N ALA A 48 1.39 -1.25 12.90
CA ALA A 48 0.03 -1.26 13.38
C ALA A 48 -0.44 0.19 13.43
N CYS A 49 -1.31 0.60 12.50
CA CYS A 49 -2.03 1.87 12.63
C CYS A 49 -2.84 1.81 13.92
N ASN A 50 -2.32 2.40 15.00
CA ASN A 50 -3.05 2.61 16.24
C ASN A 50 -4.10 3.73 16.09
N GLY A 51 -4.93 3.66 15.05
CA GLY A 51 -6.13 4.48 14.84
C GLY A 51 -7.37 3.65 15.09
N LEU A 52 -7.45 3.00 16.25
CA LEU A 52 -8.42 1.93 16.52
C LEU A 52 -9.87 2.39 16.74
N VAL A 53 -10.21 3.67 16.59
CA VAL A 53 -11.59 4.13 16.83
C VAL A 53 -11.96 5.32 15.95
N SER A 54 -12.29 5.08 14.68
CA SER A 54 -13.36 5.82 14.00
C SER A 54 -13.71 5.10 12.69
N ASP A 55 -14.88 4.46 12.68
CA ASP A 55 -15.67 4.08 11.50
C ASP A 55 -14.90 3.58 10.27
N GLY A 56 -14.42 2.33 10.33
CA GLY A 56 -14.34 1.43 9.16
C GLY A 56 -13.51 1.85 7.95
N HIS A 57 -12.68 2.91 8.02
CA HIS A 57 -11.95 3.47 6.87
C HIS A 57 -10.46 3.77 7.11
N SER A 58 -9.90 3.40 8.26
CA SER A 58 -8.53 3.76 8.62
C SER A 58 -7.46 2.77 8.10
N MET A 59 -7.31 2.63 6.78
CA MET A 59 -6.03 2.21 6.16
C MET A 59 -5.86 2.79 4.75
N PRO A 60 -5.37 4.03 4.70
CA PRO A 60 -4.54 4.45 3.56
C PRO A 60 -3.35 5.37 3.91
N LYS A 61 -3.27 5.94 5.11
CA LYS A 61 -2.17 6.86 5.48
C LYS A 61 -0.84 6.14 5.74
N ALA A 62 -0.87 4.92 6.29
CA ALA A 62 0.34 4.12 6.50
C ALA A 62 0.98 3.63 5.20
N SER A 63 0.19 3.36 4.16
CA SER A 63 0.73 2.97 2.87
C SER A 63 1.43 4.13 2.18
N LEU A 64 0.86 5.34 2.24
CA LEU A 64 1.54 6.54 1.78
C LEU A 64 2.88 6.74 2.50
N LEU A 65 2.91 6.52 3.82
CA LEU A 65 4.15 6.58 4.61
C LEU A 65 5.18 5.53 4.15
N VAL A 66 4.76 4.29 3.92
CA VAL A 66 5.64 3.22 3.41
C VAL A 66 6.21 3.58 2.04
N VAL A 67 5.39 4.16 1.15
CA VAL A 67 5.84 4.62 -0.17
C VAL A 67 6.88 5.73 -0.05
N VAL A 68 6.63 6.76 0.75
CA VAL A 68 7.58 7.86 0.98
C VAL A 68 8.88 7.37 1.61
N LEU A 69 8.80 6.49 2.62
CA LEU A 69 9.99 5.86 3.23
C LEU A 69 10.77 5.00 2.21
N GLY A 70 10.07 4.28 1.35
CA GLY A 70 10.66 3.50 0.26
C GLY A 70 11.42 4.39 -0.72
N MET A 71 10.85 5.53 -1.10
CA MET A 71 11.52 6.52 -1.96
C MET A 71 12.79 7.06 -1.30
N ILE A 72 12.69 7.54 -0.05
CA ILE A 72 13.84 8.05 0.71
C ILE A 72 14.95 6.99 0.83
N LEU A 73 14.60 5.71 1.00
CA LEU A 73 15.58 4.63 1.10
C LEU A 73 16.22 4.26 -0.24
N LEU A 74 15.44 4.21 -1.32
CA LEU A 74 15.90 3.79 -2.64
C LEU A 74 16.75 4.85 -3.33
N GLU A 75 16.39 6.10 -3.14
CA GLU A 75 16.90 7.23 -3.92
C GLU A 75 17.75 8.17 -3.03
N GLY A 76 17.83 7.85 -1.72
CA GLY A 76 18.75 8.45 -0.77
C GLY A 76 18.25 9.80 -0.26
N ASN A 77 19.10 10.83 -0.32
CA ASN A 77 18.71 12.19 0.07
C ASN A 77 17.91 12.86 -1.07
N CYS A 78 16.75 12.28 -1.41
CA CYS A 78 15.83 12.83 -2.41
C CYS A 78 15.49 14.27 -2.06
N ALA A 79 15.49 15.14 -3.07
CA ALA A 79 14.97 16.48 -2.89
C ALA A 79 13.47 16.41 -2.62
N HIS A 80 12.96 17.34 -1.81
CA HIS A 80 11.53 17.50 -1.55
C HIS A 80 10.71 17.53 -2.86
N GLU A 81 11.25 18.12 -3.92
CA GLU A 81 10.60 18.21 -5.24
C GLU A 81 10.41 16.84 -5.92
N GLU A 82 11.36 15.91 -5.82
CA GLU A 82 11.28 14.57 -6.42
C GLU A 82 10.21 13.72 -5.72
N ILE A 83 10.08 13.89 -4.40
CA ILE A 83 9.02 13.26 -3.61
C ILE A 83 7.65 13.78 -4.05
N TRP A 84 7.50 15.10 -4.21
CA TRP A 84 6.24 15.69 -4.66
C TRP A 84 5.90 15.35 -6.11
N GLU A 85 6.87 15.27 -7.01
CA GLU A 85 6.65 14.85 -8.39
C GLU A 85 6.07 13.43 -8.45
N THR A 86 6.63 12.52 -7.65
CA THR A 86 6.13 11.14 -7.58
C THR A 86 4.75 11.05 -6.94
N LEU A 87 4.49 11.81 -5.87
CA LEU A 87 3.16 11.92 -5.25
C LEU A 87 2.12 12.47 -6.24
N ASN A 88 2.49 13.49 -7.02
CA ASN A 88 1.65 14.03 -8.08
C ASN A 88 1.35 12.99 -9.17
N ASN A 89 2.34 12.17 -9.56
CA ASN A 89 2.15 11.06 -10.49
C ASN A 89 1.20 9.98 -9.93
N MET A 90 1.19 9.81 -8.61
CA MET A 90 0.22 8.94 -7.91
C MET A 90 -1.14 9.61 -7.68
N GLY A 91 -1.36 10.84 -8.18
CA GLY A 91 -2.61 11.59 -8.01
C GLY A 91 -2.79 12.23 -6.64
N VAL A 92 -1.75 12.20 -5.79
CA VAL A 92 -1.74 12.81 -4.45
C VAL A 92 -1.26 14.25 -4.58
N TYR A 93 -2.20 15.18 -4.43
CA TYR A 93 -1.91 16.61 -4.52
C TYR A 93 -2.16 17.30 -3.19
N PRO A 94 -1.35 18.29 -2.81
CA PRO A 94 -1.67 19.11 -1.66
C PRO A 94 -3.02 19.82 -1.90
N TRP A 95 -3.82 20.00 -0.86
CA TRP A 95 -5.13 20.68 -0.89
C TRP A 95 -6.24 19.96 -1.66
N ARG A 96 -6.00 18.72 -2.10
CA ARG A 96 -7.01 17.89 -2.75
C ARG A 96 -7.15 16.57 -2.01
N GLU A 97 -8.38 16.26 -1.63
CA GLU A 97 -8.69 14.97 -1.03
C GLU A 97 -8.48 13.86 -2.06
N HIS A 98 -7.58 12.92 -1.75
CA HIS A 98 -7.36 11.74 -2.57
C HIS A 98 -8.35 10.65 -2.15
N TYR A 99 -9.08 10.06 -3.11
CA TYR A 99 -10.10 9.03 -2.83
C TYR A 99 -9.57 7.85 -2.00
N ILE A 100 -8.29 7.52 -2.17
CA ILE A 100 -7.64 6.49 -1.37
C ILE A 100 -6.99 7.11 -0.14
N TYR A 101 -6.28 8.24 -0.23
CA TYR A 101 -5.35 8.70 0.82
C TYR A 101 -5.87 9.81 1.76
N GLY A 102 -7.06 10.36 1.49
CA GLY A 102 -7.61 11.52 2.22
C GLY A 102 -6.88 12.82 1.87
N ASP A 103 -7.03 13.88 2.69
CA ASP A 103 -6.19 15.09 2.56
C ASP A 103 -4.75 14.76 3.01
N PRO A 104 -3.75 14.87 2.12
CA PRO A 104 -2.36 14.56 2.44
C PRO A 104 -1.72 15.47 3.50
N ARG A 105 -2.38 16.56 3.92
CA ARG A 105 -1.89 17.50 4.95
C ARG A 105 -2.49 17.27 6.34
N GLU A 106 -3.48 16.38 6.47
CA GLU A 106 -4.02 15.96 7.76
C GLU A 106 -3.23 14.78 8.36
N CYS A 107 -1.92 14.72 8.08
CA CYS A 107 -0.97 13.82 8.72
C CYS A 107 -0.25 14.55 9.85
#